data_AF-A0A380FBS9-F1
#
_entry.id   AF-A0A380FBS9-F1
#
_cell.length_a   1.000
_cell.length_b   1.000
_cell.length_c   1.000
_cell.angle_alpha   90.00
_cell.angle_beta   90.00
_cell.angle_gamma   90.00
#
_symmetry.space_group_name_H-M   'P 1'
#
loop_
_entity.id
_entity.type
_entity.pdbx_description
1 polymer ?
#
loop_
_entity_poly.entity_id
_entity_poly.type
_entity_poly.pdbx_seq_one_letter_code
_entity_poly.pdbx_strand_id
1 'polypeptide(L)'
;MVFAAAIVEEMICRGLLMGYIQRKTNIFVAISITAIFFAVIHIFNGALSMWSLVMLLVSGILVGIMFGLATYIFNSIWASISIHLCWNVSQLIWITDHKVDDQPLQYVLTSNNMLITGGEFGFESSLISIIGYSVIILILIVIHKQKLKDLKIN
;
A
#
# COMPACT_ATOMS: atom_id res chain seq x y z
N MET A 1 -7.37 -3.08 -16.74
CA MET A 1 -7.87 -2.21 -15.64
C MET A 1 -6.83 -1.90 -14.59
N VAL A 2 -5.85 -2.79 -14.34
CA VAL A 2 -4.79 -2.68 -13.32
C VAL A 2 -4.06 -1.31 -13.27
N PHE A 3 -3.71 -0.73 -14.42
CA PHE A 3 -3.02 0.58 -14.46
C PHE A 3 -3.95 1.76 -14.18
N ALA A 4 -5.16 1.74 -14.72
CA ALA A 4 -6.12 2.83 -14.56
C ALA A 4 -6.64 2.92 -13.12
N ALA A 5 -6.84 1.78 -12.46
CA ALA A 5 -7.28 1.71 -11.06
C ALA A 5 -6.29 2.43 -10.13
N ALA A 6 -5.00 2.08 -10.18
CA ALA A 6 -3.97 2.73 -9.37
C ALA A 6 -3.92 4.25 -9.55
N ILE A 7 -4.03 4.74 -10.80
CA ILE A 7 -4.04 6.18 -11.07
C ILE A 7 -5.25 6.83 -10.39
N VAL A 8 -6.44 6.27 -10.57
CA VAL A 8 -7.68 6.82 -9.99
C VAL A 8 -7.65 6.78 -8.46
N GLU A 9 -7.23 5.66 -7.88
CA GLU A 9 -7.13 5.49 -6.43
C GLU A 9 -6.17 6.50 -5.81
N GLU A 10 -4.99 6.71 -6.40
CA GLU A 10 -4.02 7.68 -5.91
C GLU A 10 -4.48 9.13 -6.14
N MET A 11 -5.12 9.44 -7.27
CA MET A 11 -5.68 10.77 -7.52
C MET A 11 -6.75 11.13 -6.48
N ILE A 12 -7.63 10.19 -6.13
CA ILE A 12 -8.67 10.40 -5.11
C ILE A 12 -8.04 10.48 -3.72
N CYS A 13 -7.24 9.49 -3.33
CA CYS A 13 -6.74 9.39 -1.96
C CYS A 13 -5.67 10.45 -1.67
N ARG A 14 -4.66 10.60 -2.54
CA ARG A 14 -3.47 11.42 -2.28
C ARG A 14 -3.59 12.79 -2.92
N GLY A 15 -4.27 12.90 -4.06
CA GLY A 15 -4.54 14.19 -4.69
C GLY A 15 -5.65 14.98 -3.98
N LEU A 16 -6.86 14.43 -3.96
CA LEU A 16 -8.05 15.13 -3.47
C LEU A 16 -8.17 15.07 -1.94
N LEU A 17 -8.30 13.87 -1.37
CA LEU A 17 -8.63 13.69 0.05
C LEU A 17 -7.48 14.13 0.96
N MET A 18 -6.27 13.63 0.73
CA MET A 18 -5.10 13.97 1.56
C MET A 18 -4.83 15.48 1.50
N GLY A 19 -4.88 16.09 0.31
CA GLY A 19 -4.72 17.54 0.16
C GLY A 19 -5.82 18.35 0.86
N TYR A 20 -7.07 17.90 0.80
CA TYR A 20 -8.19 18.55 1.51
C TYR A 20 -8.01 18.48 3.03
N ILE A 21 -7.72 17.29 3.56
CA ILE A 21 -7.55 17.08 5.01
C ILE A 21 -6.33 17.82 5.53
N GLN A 22 -5.22 17.81 4.78
CA GLN A 22 -3.99 18.53 5.13
C GLN A 22 -4.25 20.02 5.31
N ARG A 23 -5.04 20.65 4.42
CA ARG A 23 -5.39 22.07 4.52
C ARG A 23 -6.24 22.41 5.76
N LYS A 24 -6.98 21.44 6.29
CA LYS A 24 -7.86 21.63 7.47
C LYS A 24 -7.20 21.20 8.78
N THR A 25 -6.16 20.39 8.73
CA THR A 25 -5.54 19.76 9.90
C THR A 25 -4.01 19.83 9.82
N ASN A 26 -3.34 18.70 9.58
CA ASN A 26 -1.90 18.61 9.32
C ASN A 26 -1.63 17.37 8.45
N ILE A 27 -0.38 17.24 7.97
CA ILE A 27 0.00 16.13 7.08
C ILE A 27 -0.08 14.75 7.75
N PHE A 28 0.26 14.62 9.04
CA PHE A 28 0.20 13.34 9.73
C PHE A 28 -1.23 12.81 9.83
N VAL A 29 -2.18 13.69 10.14
CA VAL A 29 -3.61 13.36 10.17
C VAL A 29 -4.11 13.02 8.77
N ALA A 30 -3.71 13.80 7.76
CA ALA A 30 -4.10 13.55 6.37
C ALA A 30 -3.63 12.18 5.85
N ILE A 31 -2.38 11.81 6.09
CA ILE A 31 -1.83 10.50 5.71
C ILE A 31 -2.55 9.38 6.46
N SER A 32 -2.76 9.54 7.78
CA SER A 32 -3.40 8.50 8.60
C SER A 32 -4.84 8.23 8.17
N ILE A 33 -5.64 9.28 7.98
CA ILE A 33 -7.05 9.14 7.59
C ILE A 33 -7.16 8.52 6.19
N THR A 34 -6.36 8.99 5.24
CA THR A 34 -6.42 8.46 3.86
C THR A 34 -5.88 7.03 3.76
N ALA A 35 -4.91 6.63 4.59
CA ALA A 35 -4.46 5.25 4.68
C ALA A 35 -5.53 4.31 5.24
N ILE A 36 -6.24 4.74 6.30
CA ILE A 36 -7.37 3.98 6.86
C ILE A 36 -8.50 3.87 5.83
N PHE A 37 -8.84 4.99 5.18
CA PHE A 37 -9.85 4.99 4.12
C PHE A 37 -9.48 4.02 2.99
N PHE A 38 -8.23 4.05 2.54
CA PHE A 38 -7.71 3.13 1.53
C PHE A 38 -7.86 1.66 1.97
N ALA A 39 -7.48 1.30 3.20
CA ALA A 39 -7.65 -0.07 3.67
C ALA A 39 -9.12 -0.50 3.75
N VAL A 40 -10.01 0.38 4.20
CA VAL A 40 -11.44 0.09 4.37
C VAL A 40 -12.14 -0.14 3.04
N ILE A 41 -11.83 0.65 1.99
CA ILE A 41 -12.47 0.43 0.68
C ILE A 41 -12.12 -0.94 0.07
N HIS A 42 -10.96 -1.50 0.43
CA HIS A 42 -10.52 -2.82 -0.05
C HIS A 42 -11.26 -3.98 0.61
N ILE A 43 -11.97 -3.74 1.72
CA ILE A 43 -12.86 -4.76 2.33
C ILE A 43 -13.96 -5.16 1.33
N PHE A 44 -14.39 -4.24 0.45
CA PHE A 44 -15.44 -4.50 -0.52
C PHE A 44 -14.99 -5.32 -1.74
N ASN A 45 -13.70 -5.69 -1.82
CA ASN A 45 -13.20 -6.48 -2.94
C ASN A 45 -13.58 -7.97 -2.86
N GLY A 46 -14.03 -8.46 -1.70
CA GLY A 46 -14.44 -9.85 -1.55
C GLY A 46 -14.89 -10.20 -0.13
N ALA A 47 -15.49 -11.37 0.00
CA ALA A 47 -15.79 -11.93 1.32
C ALA A 47 -14.48 -12.36 1.99
N LEU A 48 -14.26 -11.88 3.22
CA LEU A 48 -13.06 -12.18 4.00
C LEU A 48 -13.43 -12.82 5.34
N SER A 49 -12.69 -13.84 5.73
CA SER A 49 -12.67 -14.34 7.09
C SER A 49 -12.21 -13.23 8.05
N MET A 50 -12.59 -13.33 9.33
CA MET A 50 -12.22 -12.33 10.33
C MET A 50 -10.70 -12.13 10.42
N TRP A 51 -9.92 -13.21 10.25
CA TRP A 51 -8.46 -13.13 10.31
C TRP A 51 -7.88 -12.47 9.04
N SER A 52 -8.40 -12.80 7.85
CA SER A 52 -7.97 -12.17 6.59
C SER A 52 -8.34 -10.69 6.55
N LEU A 53 -9.47 -10.31 7.15
CA LEU A 53 -9.88 -8.91 7.33
C LEU A 53 -8.86 -8.12 8.17
N VAL A 54 -8.42 -8.67 9.30
CA VAL A 54 -7.41 -8.01 10.14
C VAL A 54 -6.09 -7.85 9.39
N MET A 55 -5.64 -8.90 8.69
CA MET A 55 -4.42 -8.84 7.89
C MET A 55 -4.52 -7.79 6.78
N LEU A 56 -5.65 -7.73 6.06
CA LEU A 56 -5.93 -6.71 5.06
C LEU A 56 -5.90 -5.30 5.66
N LEU A 57 -6.54 -5.09 6.80
CA LEU A 57 -6.56 -3.77 7.43
C LEU A 57 -5.15 -3.31 7.81
N VAL A 58 -4.34 -4.20 8.39
CA VAL A 58 -2.96 -3.89 8.77
C VAL A 58 -2.10 -3.60 7.53
N SER A 59 -2.11 -4.49 6.54
CA SER A 59 -1.31 -4.32 5.32
C SER A 59 -1.77 -3.11 4.50
N GLY A 60 -3.09 -2.92 4.36
CA GLY A 60 -3.75 -1.82 3.67
C GLY A 60 -3.44 -0.46 4.29
N ILE A 61 -3.41 -0.37 5.62
CA ILE A 61 -3.01 0.87 6.31
C ILE A 61 -1.52 1.14 6.07
N LEU A 62 -0.67 0.12 6.15
CA LEU A 62 0.78 0.29 5.95
C LEU A 62 1.11 0.73 4.52
N VAL A 63 0.61 0.03 3.50
CA VAL A 63 0.79 0.45 2.10
C VAL A 63 0.18 1.83 1.87
N GLY A 64 -0.94 2.12 2.55
CA GLY A 64 -1.60 3.41 2.51
C GLY A 64 -0.72 4.57 3.03
N ILE A 65 -0.04 4.35 4.16
CA ILE A 65 0.95 5.26 4.76
C ILE A 65 2.16 5.41 3.84
N MET A 66 2.66 4.31 3.28
CA MET A 66 3.80 4.31 2.36
C MET A 66 3.55 5.22 1.15
N PHE A 67 2.39 5.09 0.50
CA PHE A 67 2.01 5.96 -0.63
C PHE A 67 1.80 7.42 -0.22
N GLY A 68 1.21 7.66 0.95
CA GLY A 68 1.04 9.02 1.49
C GLY A 68 2.37 9.70 1.78
N LEU A 69 3.31 8.99 2.41
CA LEU A 69 4.67 9.47 2.67
C LEU A 69 5.43 9.75 1.38
N ALA A 70 5.37 8.86 0.39
CA ALA A 70 6.01 9.07 -0.90
C ALA A 70 5.50 10.36 -1.55
N THR A 71 4.17 10.54 -1.62
CA THR A 71 3.57 11.77 -2.16
C THR A 71 4.06 13.02 -1.44
N TYR A 72 4.09 12.97 -0.10
CA TYR A 72 4.51 14.10 0.72
C TYR A 72 6.01 14.45 0.55
N ILE A 73 6.89 13.46 0.59
CA ILE A 73 8.35 13.64 0.57
C ILE A 73 8.87 14.10 -0.80
N PHE A 74 8.22 13.63 -1.86
CA PHE A 74 8.55 14.00 -3.23
C PHE A 74 7.68 15.14 -3.77
N ASN A 75 6.71 15.61 -2.97
CA ASN A 75 5.75 16.66 -3.33
C ASN A 75 5.09 16.42 -4.71
N SER A 76 4.73 15.16 -4.99
CA SER A 76 4.20 14.75 -6.28
C SER A 76 3.36 13.49 -6.15
N ILE A 77 2.13 13.52 -6.66
CA ILE A 77 1.22 12.35 -6.71
C ILE A 77 1.78 11.28 -7.65
N TRP A 78 2.60 11.67 -8.64
CA TRP A 78 3.27 10.70 -9.51
C TRP A 78 4.19 9.76 -8.74
N ALA A 79 4.73 10.19 -7.59
CA ALA A 79 5.53 9.31 -6.75
C ALA A 79 4.70 8.13 -6.20
N SER A 80 3.49 8.37 -5.69
CA SER A 80 2.64 7.26 -5.24
C SER A 80 2.09 6.45 -6.41
N ILE A 81 1.68 7.10 -7.50
CA ILE A 81 1.19 6.42 -8.72
C ILE A 81 2.24 5.43 -9.23
N SER A 82 3.50 5.84 -9.37
CA SER A 82 4.56 4.96 -9.88
C SER A 82 4.79 3.77 -8.96
N ILE A 83 4.82 3.97 -7.64
CA ILE A 83 5.00 2.86 -6.68
C ILE A 83 3.80 1.92 -6.71
N HIS A 84 2.57 2.46 -6.76
CA HIS A 84 1.34 1.68 -6.84
C HIS A 84 1.30 0.87 -8.14
N LEU A 85 1.69 1.46 -9.28
CA LEU A 85 1.80 0.73 -10.53
C LEU A 85 2.81 -0.43 -10.45
N CYS A 86 3.98 -0.20 -9.84
CA CYS A 86 4.95 -1.28 -9.62
C CYS A 86 4.39 -2.39 -8.71
N TRP A 87 3.65 -2.01 -7.66
CA TRP A 87 2.98 -2.95 -6.75
C TRP A 87 1.89 -3.77 -7.48
N ASN A 88 1.11 -3.13 -8.32
CA ASN A 88 0.12 -3.81 -9.17
C ASN A 88 0.77 -4.74 -10.20
N VAL A 89 1.95 -4.39 -10.71
CA VAL A 89 2.71 -5.27 -11.62
C VAL A 89 3.27 -6.47 -10.87
N SER A 90 3.72 -6.34 -9.62
CA SER A 90 4.16 -7.51 -8.84
C SER A 90 3.05 -8.53 -8.62
N GLN A 91 1.78 -8.10 -8.59
CA GLN A 91 0.62 -8.98 -8.49
C GLN A 91 0.35 -9.82 -9.74
N LEU A 92 0.93 -9.46 -10.89
CA LEU A 92 0.86 -10.32 -12.09
C LEU A 92 1.54 -11.68 -11.85
N ILE A 93 2.40 -11.77 -10.84
CA ILE A 93 2.94 -13.03 -10.33
C ILE A 93 2.00 -13.50 -9.21
N TRP A 94 1.15 -14.46 -9.51
CA TRP A 94 0.19 -14.97 -8.53
C TRP A 94 0.87 -15.89 -7.53
N ILE A 95 1.13 -15.40 -6.31
CA ILE A 95 1.68 -16.20 -5.22
C ILE A 95 0.53 -16.65 -4.32
N THR A 96 0.23 -17.95 -4.33
CA THR A 96 -0.96 -18.54 -3.68
C THR A 96 -0.65 -19.93 -3.13
N ASP A 97 -1.48 -20.49 -2.27
CA ASP A 97 -1.37 -21.85 -1.72
C ASP A 97 -2.09 -22.92 -2.56
N HIS A 98 -2.85 -22.51 -3.57
CA HIS A 98 -3.53 -23.40 -4.49
C HIS A 98 -3.40 -22.92 -5.93
N LYS A 99 -3.45 -23.85 -6.88
CA LYS A 99 -3.40 -23.51 -8.29
C LYS A 99 -4.69 -22.80 -8.70
N VAL A 100 -4.55 -21.65 -9.36
CA VAL A 100 -5.67 -20.91 -9.95
C VAL A 100 -5.61 -21.11 -11.45
N ASP A 101 -6.71 -21.61 -12.03
CA ASP A 101 -6.85 -21.73 -13.49
C ASP A 101 -6.91 -20.32 -14.12
N ASP A 102 -6.38 -20.17 -15.33
CA ASP A 102 -6.28 -18.91 -16.08
C ASP A 102 -5.30 -17.83 -15.57
N GLN A 103 -4.37 -18.17 -14.66
CA GLN A 103 -3.26 -17.27 -14.31
C GLN A 103 -1.99 -17.55 -15.14
N PRO A 104 -1.42 -16.54 -15.84
CA PRO A 104 -0.30 -16.74 -16.77
C PRO A 104 1.01 -17.08 -16.05
N LEU A 105 1.20 -16.60 -14.82
CA LEU A 105 2.38 -16.86 -14.00
C LEU A 105 1.95 -16.99 -12.54
N GLN A 106 2.16 -18.18 -11.96
CA GLN A 106 1.82 -18.46 -10.57
C GLN A 106 2.92 -19.25 -9.87
N TYR A 107 3.12 -18.94 -8.60
CA TYR A 107 3.98 -19.70 -7.69
C TYR A 107 3.13 -20.25 -6.56
N VAL A 108 3.00 -21.58 -6.52
CA VAL A 108 2.20 -22.27 -5.51
C VAL A 108 3.06 -22.58 -4.30
N LEU A 109 2.79 -21.90 -3.19
CA LEU A 109 3.38 -22.17 -1.90
C LEU A 109 2.84 -23.50 -1.37
N THR A 110 3.74 -24.35 -0.88
CA THR A 110 3.36 -25.60 -0.18
C THR A 110 2.99 -25.36 1.29
N SER A 111 2.87 -24.10 1.71
CA SER A 111 2.55 -23.73 3.09
C SER A 111 1.09 -23.34 3.23
N ASN A 112 0.40 -23.95 4.18
CA ASN A 112 -0.96 -23.56 4.58
C ASN A 112 -0.96 -22.41 5.62
N ASN A 113 0.20 -21.79 5.88
CA ASN A 113 0.29 -20.73 6.88
C ASN A 113 -0.19 -19.40 6.31
N MET A 114 -1.34 -18.93 6.81
CA MET A 114 -1.97 -17.70 6.37
C MET A 114 -1.09 -16.45 6.54
N LEU A 115 -0.13 -16.46 7.48
CA LEU A 115 0.82 -15.35 7.64
C LEU A 115 1.79 -15.25 6.45
N ILE A 116 2.04 -16.35 5.75
CA ILE A 116 2.94 -16.39 4.58
C ILE A 116 2.14 -16.18 3.31
N THR A 117 0.97 -16.82 3.20
CA THR A 117 0.13 -16.75 1.99
C THR A 117 -0.68 -15.45 1.92
N GLY A 118 -0.89 -14.79 3.06
CA GLY A 118 -1.76 -13.61 3.20
C GLY A 118 -3.26 -13.93 3.29
N GLY A 119 -3.62 -15.22 3.23
CA GLY A 119 -5.00 -15.68 3.31
C GLY A 119 -5.81 -15.34 2.07
N GLU A 120 -7.11 -15.13 2.25
CA GLU A 120 -8.06 -14.93 1.14
C GLU A 120 -7.80 -13.65 0.34
N PHE A 121 -7.17 -12.64 0.94
CA PHE A 121 -6.76 -11.42 0.23
C PHE A 121 -5.49 -11.64 -0.62
N GLY A 122 -4.72 -12.68 -0.32
CA GLY A 122 -3.51 -13.07 -1.05
C GLY A 122 -2.21 -12.48 -0.50
N PHE A 123 -1.11 -12.78 -1.18
CA PHE A 123 0.25 -12.56 -0.69
C PHE A 123 0.55 -11.11 -0.26
N GLU A 124 -0.20 -10.13 -0.75
CA GLU A 124 -0.04 -8.72 -0.42
C GLU A 124 -0.42 -8.36 1.03
N SER A 125 -1.30 -9.14 1.66
CA SER A 125 -1.57 -9.02 3.09
C SER A 125 -0.64 -9.87 3.95
N SER A 126 0.27 -10.64 3.36
CA SER A 126 1.20 -11.50 4.10
C SER A 126 2.12 -10.71 5.04
N LEU A 127 2.68 -11.41 6.02
CA LEU A 127 3.68 -10.87 6.92
C LEU A 127 4.93 -10.39 6.16
N ILE A 128 5.29 -11.05 5.06
CA ILE A 128 6.42 -10.65 4.21
C ILE A 128 6.16 -9.28 3.60
N SER A 129 4.97 -9.06 3.06
CA SER A 129 4.54 -7.78 2.49
C SER A 129 4.45 -6.69 3.55
N ILE A 130 3.90 -6.99 4.73
CA ILE A 130 3.87 -6.08 5.89
C ILE A 130 5.28 -5.62 6.28
N ILE A 131 6.25 -6.54 6.34
CA ILE A 131 7.65 -6.22 6.62
C ILE A 131 8.21 -5.34 5.48
N GLY A 132 7.95 -5.68 4.22
CA GLY A 132 8.38 -4.92 3.06
C GLY A 132 7.88 -3.46 3.09
N TYR A 133 6.58 -3.25 3.33
CA TYR A 133 6.00 -1.91 3.46
C TYR A 133 6.63 -1.14 4.63
N SER A 134 6.83 -1.80 5.77
CA SER A 134 7.48 -1.20 6.94
C SER A 134 8.90 -0.74 6.64
N VAL A 135 9.69 -1.55 5.91
CA VAL A 135 11.05 -1.21 5.49
C VAL A 135 11.05 0.01 4.57
N ILE A 136 10.17 0.06 3.56
CA ILE A 136 10.08 1.19 2.65
C ILE A 136 9.65 2.46 3.39
N ILE A 137 8.68 2.38 4.31
CA ILE A 137 8.28 3.50 5.18
C ILE A 137 9.49 4.04 5.96
N LEU A 138 10.29 3.16 6.56
CA LEU A 138 11.50 3.56 7.30
C LEU A 138 12.51 4.27 6.38
N ILE A 139 12.74 3.74 5.18
CA ILE A 139 13.63 4.35 4.18
C ILE A 139 13.11 5.76 3.81
N LEU A 140 11.82 5.91 3.55
CA LEU A 140 11.21 7.20 3.24
C LEU A 140 11.39 8.20 4.39
N ILE A 141 11.20 7.77 5.64
CA ILE A 141 11.43 8.61 6.82
C ILE A 141 12.90 9.05 6.91
N VAL A 142 13.85 8.15 6.63
CA VAL A 142 15.29 8.49 6.61
C VAL A 142 15.60 9.52 5.52
N ILE A 143 15.09 9.33 4.30
CA ILE A 143 15.24 10.28 3.19
C ILE A 143 14.67 11.66 3.57
N HIS A 144 13.50 11.69 4.19
CA HIS A 144 12.88 12.94 4.64
C HIS A 144 13.75 13.67 5.67
N LYS A 145 14.30 12.94 6.65
CA LYS A 145 15.20 13.51 7.66
C LYS A 145 16.49 14.05 7.04
N GLN A 146 17.05 13.39 6.02
CA GLN A 146 18.23 13.87 5.30
C GLN A 146 17.93 15.18 4.56
N LYS A 147 16.84 15.24 3.77
CA LYS A 147 16.42 16.47 3.10
C LYS A 147 16.25 17.65 4.07
N LEU A 148 15.67 17.40 5.24
CA LEU A 148 15.51 18.44 6.27
C LEU A 148 16.83 18.90 6.88
N LYS A 149 17.86 18.04 6.94
CA LYS A 149 19.20 18.44 7.39
C LYS A 149 19.87 19.32 6.33
N ASP A 150 19.82 18.92 5.07
CA ASP A 150 20.44 19.67 3.97
C ASP A 150 19.86 21.08 3.84
N LEU A 151 18.55 21.22 4.04
CA LEU A 151 17.86 22.53 4.06
C LEU A 151 18.23 23.44 5.24
N LYS A 152 18.80 22.89 6.33
CA LYS A 152 19.23 23.69 7.50
C LYS A 152 20.69 24.11 7.42
N ILE A 153 21.47 23.48 6.54
CA ILE A 153 22.90 23.75 6.37
C ILE A 153 23.14 24.83 5.29
N ASN A 154 22.17 25.02 4.39
CA ASN A 154 22.13 26.10 3.40
C ASN A 154 21.38 27.33 3.94
#